data_AF-A0A855J044-F1
#
_entry.id   AF-A0A855J044-F1
#
_cell.length_a   1.000
_cell.length_b   1.000
_cell.length_c   1.000
_cell.angle_alpha   90.00
_cell.angle_beta   90.00
_cell.angle_gamma   90.00
#
_symmetry.space_group_name_H-M   'P 1'
#
loop_
_entity.id
_entity.type
_entity.pdbx_description
1 polymer ?
#
loop_
_entity_poly.entity_id
_entity_poly.type
_entity_poly.pdbx_seq_one_letter_code
_entity_poly.pdbx_strand_id
1 'polypeptide(L)'
;MLSIALAGCEATSPTDLLGGDMLETAPQTDYDLMHPEWGVVQTTRVASNRGYSMQSNTHQQTTITTNYGRGVSTNDPLEVFLRQNRIDFEVLPGNHVMVKLEQHVNFKTGSAFPEPAYNHWLDTLGSYLSQRQDIDVVIEGHTDNTGSDQINDPLSEQRAKEVKARLESNYVSSRSIYTRGFGEYVPACNNASAQGKACNRRVELMLIVAK
;
A
#
# COMPACT_ATOMS: atom_id res chain seq x y z
N MET A 1 52.99 -32.13 42.82
CA MET A 1 53.32 -32.12 41.38
C MET A 1 52.06 -32.55 40.66
N LEU A 2 51.42 -31.77 39.79
CA LEU A 2 51.93 -30.83 38.82
C LEU A 2 50.79 -29.83 38.53
N SER A 3 51.05 -28.53 38.73
CA SER A 3 50.17 -27.44 38.31
C SER A 3 50.47 -27.12 36.84
N ILE A 4 49.45 -26.96 36.02
CA ILE A 4 49.58 -26.37 34.67
C ILE A 4 48.64 -25.18 34.62
N ALA A 5 49.20 -23.99 34.83
CA ALA A 5 48.60 -22.72 34.46
C ALA A 5 48.97 -22.42 33.01
N LEU A 6 47.99 -22.17 32.15
CA LEU A 6 48.20 -21.59 30.83
C LEU A 6 47.79 -20.11 30.87
N ALA A 7 48.71 -19.25 30.44
CA ALA A 7 48.53 -17.82 30.24
C ALA A 7 48.45 -17.50 28.74
N GLY A 8 47.79 -16.37 28.42
CA GLY A 8 47.75 -15.72 27.10
C GLY A 8 46.44 -16.00 26.34
N CYS A 9 45.73 -15.03 25.77
CA CYS A 9 46.13 -13.73 25.23
C CYS A 9 45.11 -12.63 25.55
N GLU A 10 45.60 -11.44 25.85
CA GLU A 10 44.88 -10.19 25.65
C GLU A 10 44.69 -9.98 24.15
N ALA A 11 43.46 -9.71 23.72
CA ALA A 11 43.15 -9.17 22.40
C ALA A 11 42.34 -7.89 22.60
N THR A 12 43.01 -6.76 22.41
CA THR A 12 42.38 -5.45 22.23
C THR A 12 41.72 -5.39 20.85
N SER A 13 40.43 -5.05 20.82
CA SER A 13 39.80 -4.35 19.69
C SER A 13 38.81 -3.33 20.26
N PRO A 14 38.96 -2.04 19.95
CA PRO A 14 38.00 -1.00 20.31
C PRO A 14 36.94 -0.88 19.22
N THR A 15 35.66 -0.85 19.56
CA THR A 15 34.63 -0.16 18.77
C THR A 15 33.32 -0.14 19.56
N ASP A 16 33.02 1.02 20.14
CA ASP A 16 31.66 1.57 20.07
C ASP A 16 31.13 1.40 18.66
N LEU A 17 29.85 0.99 18.55
CA LEU A 17 28.88 1.21 17.47
C LEU A 17 27.97 -0.02 17.42
N LEU A 18 26.65 0.19 17.50
CA LEU A 18 25.55 -0.80 17.66
C LEU A 18 25.37 -1.21 19.13
N GLY A 19 24.54 -0.57 19.96
CA GLY A 19 23.18 -0.11 19.67
C GLY A 19 22.20 -1.26 19.87
N GLY A 20 21.78 -1.49 21.13
CA GLY A 20 20.63 -2.30 21.51
C GLY A 20 20.79 -3.82 21.35
N ASP A 21 20.64 -4.55 22.44
CA ASP A 21 20.48 -6.00 22.45
C ASP A 21 19.23 -6.37 21.62
N MET A 22 19.43 -6.90 20.41
CA MET A 22 18.35 -7.26 19.48
C MET A 22 17.51 -8.46 19.95
N LEU A 23 17.82 -9.02 21.13
CA LEU A 23 17.06 -10.12 21.72
C LEU A 23 15.85 -9.67 22.56
N GLU A 24 15.73 -8.39 22.93
CA GLU A 24 14.61 -7.87 23.72
C GLU A 24 13.51 -7.18 22.89
N THR A 25 13.67 -7.06 21.57
CA THR A 25 12.72 -6.33 20.70
C THR A 25 11.59 -7.21 20.15
N ALA A 26 11.51 -8.48 20.56
CA ALA A 26 10.45 -9.38 20.12
C ALA A 26 9.17 -9.18 20.95
N PRO A 27 7.97 -9.20 20.32
CA PRO A 27 6.70 -9.10 21.02
C PRO A 27 6.56 -10.21 22.06
N GLN A 28 6.30 -9.84 23.30
CA GLN A 28 6.28 -10.75 24.45
C GLN A 28 4.88 -11.30 24.73
N THR A 29 3.83 -10.71 24.15
CA THR A 29 2.44 -11.08 24.41
C THR A 29 1.63 -11.30 23.13
N ASP A 30 0.56 -12.11 23.22
CA ASP A 30 -0.34 -12.40 22.08
C ASP A 30 -1.02 -11.15 21.51
N TYR A 31 -1.17 -10.10 22.32
CA TYR A 31 -1.69 -8.82 21.88
C TYR A 31 -0.70 -8.10 20.94
N ASP A 32 0.59 -8.14 21.26
CA ASP A 32 1.67 -7.51 20.48
C ASP A 32 1.88 -8.21 19.12
N LEU A 33 1.50 -9.49 19.02
CA LEU A 33 1.50 -10.23 17.75
C LEU A 33 0.34 -9.83 16.82
N MET A 34 -0.81 -9.44 17.39
CA MET A 34 -1.98 -9.02 16.61
C MET A 34 -1.89 -7.55 16.16
N HIS A 35 -1.03 -6.76 16.79
CA HIS A 35 -0.78 -5.35 16.47
C HIS A 35 0.73 -5.02 16.49
N PRO A 36 1.51 -5.46 15.49
CA PRO A 36 2.94 -5.19 15.49
C PRO A 36 3.21 -3.69 15.31
N GLU A 37 3.68 -3.03 16.35
CA GLU A 37 4.16 -1.66 16.32
C GLU A 37 5.63 -1.65 15.87
N TRP A 38 5.84 -1.58 14.55
CA TRP A 38 7.17 -1.31 14.02
C TRP A 38 7.55 0.15 14.32
N GLY A 39 8.04 0.37 15.54
CA GLY A 39 8.44 1.69 16.04
C GLY A 39 9.46 2.36 15.13
N VAL A 40 9.26 3.66 14.91
CA VAL A 40 10.23 4.55 14.25
C VAL A 40 11.49 4.65 15.12
N VAL A 41 12.65 4.35 14.54
CA VAL A 41 13.96 4.50 15.20
C VAL A 41 14.14 5.97 15.60
N GLN A 42 13.99 6.28 16.89
CA GLN A 42 14.36 7.59 17.42
C GLN A 42 15.88 7.63 17.59
N THR A 43 16.59 8.22 16.62
CA THR A 43 17.99 8.58 16.86
C THR A 43 18.03 9.77 17.80
N THR A 44 18.30 9.53 19.09
CA THR A 44 18.57 10.58 20.07
C THR A 44 19.79 11.37 19.62
N ARG A 45 19.58 12.58 19.07
CA ARG A 45 20.68 13.53 18.86
C ARG A 45 21.07 14.09 20.23
N VAL A 46 22.25 13.72 20.70
CA VAL A 46 22.89 14.34 21.86
C VAL A 46 23.10 15.82 21.56
N ALA A 47 22.35 16.68 22.25
CA ALA A 47 22.42 18.13 22.11
C ALA A 47 23.68 18.67 22.81
N SER A 48 24.67 19.12 22.05
CA SER A 48 25.70 20.03 22.55
C SER A 48 25.17 21.47 22.53
N ASN A 49 25.06 22.06 23.71
CA ASN A 49 24.68 23.46 23.94
C ASN A 49 25.42 24.46 23.05
N ARG A 50 24.67 25.24 22.25
CA ARG A 50 24.98 26.62 21.84
C ARG A 50 23.66 27.31 21.48
N GLY A 51 23.24 28.25 22.32
CA GLY A 51 22.02 29.03 22.09
C GLY A 51 22.20 30.10 21.01
N TYR A 52 21.10 30.56 20.40
CA TYR A 52 20.83 31.94 19.97
C TYR A 52 19.33 32.10 19.60
N SER A 53 18.77 33.21 20.07
CA SER A 53 17.61 34.03 19.65
C SER A 53 16.40 33.49 18.87
N MET A 54 15.24 33.98 19.34
CA MET A 54 13.90 33.95 18.76
C MET A 54 13.82 34.42 17.30
N GLN A 55 12.94 33.78 16.51
CA GLN A 55 12.22 34.44 15.41
C GLN A 55 10.94 33.68 15.04
N SER A 56 9.86 34.46 14.96
CA SER A 56 8.52 34.13 14.48
C SER A 56 8.47 33.93 12.97
N ASN A 57 7.89 32.83 12.46
CA ASN A 57 6.81 32.82 11.44
C ASN A 57 6.53 31.44 10.82
N THR A 58 5.25 31.29 10.44
CA THR A 58 4.67 30.58 9.27
C THR A 58 4.66 29.05 9.21
N HIS A 59 3.42 28.52 9.13
CA HIS A 59 2.95 27.25 8.56
C HIS A 59 3.98 26.11 8.45
N GLN A 60 3.97 25.25 9.46
CA GLN A 60 4.75 24.02 9.45
C GLN A 60 4.14 23.02 8.46
N GLN A 61 4.72 22.96 7.26
CA GLN A 61 4.63 21.83 6.35
C GLN A 61 5.43 20.68 6.96
N THR A 62 4.75 19.67 7.49
CA THR A 62 5.37 18.43 7.94
C THR A 62 5.69 17.56 6.72
N THR A 63 6.91 17.71 6.18
CA THR A 63 7.43 16.79 5.16
C THR A 63 7.85 15.50 5.85
N ILE A 64 7.03 14.44 5.78
CA ILE A 64 7.47 13.09 6.13
C ILE A 64 8.37 12.61 4.99
N THR A 65 9.67 12.57 5.23
CA THR A 65 10.67 12.05 4.29
C THR A 65 10.74 10.54 4.46
N THR A 66 10.07 9.77 3.59
CA THR A 66 10.33 8.34 3.44
C THR A 66 11.55 8.13 2.55
N ASN A 67 12.51 7.34 3.02
CA ASN A 67 13.76 6.99 2.33
C ASN A 67 13.51 5.94 1.22
N TYR A 68 12.62 6.23 0.27
CA TYR A 68 12.58 5.53 -1.02
C TYR A 68 12.90 6.54 -2.10
N GLY A 69 14.08 6.38 -2.70
CA GLY A 69 14.67 7.34 -3.62
C GLY A 69 13.77 7.66 -4.80
N ARG A 70 13.80 8.94 -5.19
CA ARG A 70 13.11 9.56 -6.32
C ARG A 70 11.72 10.13 -6.02
N GLY A 71 11.72 11.19 -5.19
CA GLY A 71 10.78 12.30 -5.28
C GLY A 71 9.31 11.92 -5.40
N VAL A 72 8.76 11.28 -4.36
CA VAL A 72 7.31 11.27 -4.13
C VAL A 72 6.91 12.73 -4.01
N SER A 73 6.23 13.25 -5.03
CA SER A 73 5.68 14.59 -4.99
C SER A 73 4.52 14.55 -4.01
N THR A 74 4.81 14.79 -2.72
CA THR A 74 3.79 14.87 -1.65
C THR A 74 2.67 15.87 -1.94
N ASN A 75 2.84 16.68 -2.98
CA ASN A 75 1.93 17.72 -3.46
C ASN A 75 1.10 17.30 -4.68
N ASP A 76 1.19 16.07 -5.18
CA ASP A 76 0.31 15.64 -6.27
C ASP A 76 -1.17 15.70 -5.81
N PRO A 77 -2.05 16.42 -6.54
CA PRO A 77 -3.45 16.55 -6.15
C PRO A 77 -4.18 15.21 -6.00
N LEU A 78 -3.78 14.17 -6.74
CA LEU A 78 -4.36 12.83 -6.63
C LEU A 78 -3.98 12.21 -5.28
N GLU A 79 -2.70 12.20 -4.94
CA GLU A 79 -2.24 11.64 -3.66
C GLU A 79 -2.87 12.37 -2.46
N VAL A 80 -2.98 13.70 -2.54
CA VAL A 80 -3.64 14.50 -1.50
C VAL A 80 -5.11 14.10 -1.34
N PHE A 81 -5.83 13.97 -2.45
CA PHE A 81 -7.22 13.53 -2.45
C PHE A 81 -7.39 12.14 -1.84
N LEU A 82 -6.55 11.17 -2.22
CA LEU A 82 -6.64 9.80 -1.72
C LEU A 82 -6.42 9.74 -0.19
N ARG A 83 -5.39 10.43 0.32
CA ARG A 83 -5.13 10.52 1.76
C ARG A 83 -6.29 11.18 2.52
N GLN A 84 -6.84 12.26 1.99
CA GLN A 84 -7.96 12.98 2.62
C GLN A 84 -9.23 12.11 2.74
N ASN A 85 -9.45 11.24 1.76
CA ASN A 85 -10.61 10.34 1.74
C ASN A 85 -10.32 8.96 2.34
N ARG A 86 -9.15 8.77 2.97
CA ARG A 86 -8.72 7.49 3.58
C ARG A 86 -8.79 6.33 2.59
N ILE A 87 -8.39 6.59 1.36
CA ILE A 87 -8.19 5.58 0.32
C ILE A 87 -6.70 5.26 0.34
N ASP A 88 -6.35 4.07 0.84
CA ASP A 88 -4.97 3.62 0.92
C ASP A 88 -4.42 3.29 -0.48
N PHE A 89 -3.15 3.60 -0.71
CA PHE A 89 -2.52 3.45 -2.02
C PHE A 89 -1.00 3.28 -1.95
N GLU A 90 -0.48 2.63 -2.99
CA GLU A 90 0.95 2.49 -3.27
C GLU A 90 1.32 3.30 -4.51
N VAL A 91 2.39 4.10 -4.43
CA VAL A 91 2.94 4.80 -5.60
C VAL A 91 3.92 3.88 -6.32
N LEU A 92 3.66 3.63 -7.60
CA LEU A 92 4.50 2.77 -8.43
C LEU A 92 5.61 3.58 -9.11
N PRO A 93 6.84 3.04 -9.20
CA PRO A 93 7.94 3.74 -9.86
C PRO A 93 7.69 3.87 -11.37
N GLY A 94 8.02 5.03 -11.93
CA GLY A 94 7.91 5.25 -13.37
C GLY A 94 8.17 6.68 -13.81
N ASN A 95 7.95 6.94 -15.11
CA ASN A 95 8.06 8.29 -15.69
C ASN A 95 6.79 9.14 -15.46
N HIS A 96 5.68 8.49 -15.16
CA HIS A 96 4.38 9.06 -14.84
C HIS A 96 4.03 8.75 -13.39
N VAL A 97 3.18 9.56 -12.78
CA VAL A 97 2.61 9.26 -11.46
C VAL A 97 1.63 8.11 -11.67
N MET A 98 1.97 6.96 -11.10
CA MET A 98 1.14 5.75 -11.13
C MET A 98 0.84 5.36 -9.71
N VAL A 99 -0.44 5.18 -9.42
CA VAL A 99 -0.92 4.87 -8.08
C VAL A 99 -1.77 3.63 -8.14
N LYS A 100 -1.41 2.60 -7.37
CA LYS A 100 -2.22 1.40 -7.16
C LYS A 100 -3.05 1.59 -5.89
N LEU A 101 -4.36 1.40 -5.98
CA LEU A 101 -5.23 1.46 -4.81
C LEU A 101 -5.13 0.15 -4.02
N GLU A 102 -4.94 0.24 -2.71
CA GLU A 102 -4.93 -0.92 -1.81
C GLU A 102 -6.36 -1.38 -1.47
N GLN A 103 -7.33 -0.47 -1.54
CA GLN A 103 -8.73 -0.83 -1.42
C GLN A 103 -9.19 -1.60 -2.66
N HIS A 104 -9.85 -2.74 -2.40
CA HIS A 104 -10.38 -3.62 -3.43
C HIS A 104 -11.90 -3.64 -3.40
N VAL A 105 -12.50 -3.95 -4.54
CA VAL A 105 -13.93 -4.30 -4.62
C VAL A 105 -14.04 -5.81 -4.59
N ASN A 106 -14.73 -6.38 -3.60
CA ASN A 106 -14.87 -7.83 -3.49
C ASN A 106 -16.23 -8.32 -3.99
N PHE A 107 -16.25 -9.59 -4.40
CA PHE A 107 -17.40 -10.23 -5.01
C PHE A 107 -17.73 -11.57 -4.35
N LYS A 108 -19.02 -11.91 -4.38
CA LYS A 108 -19.48 -13.26 -4.04
C LYS A 108 -19.05 -14.27 -5.11
N THR A 109 -18.97 -15.54 -4.72
CA THR A 109 -18.65 -16.64 -5.63
C THR A 109 -19.61 -16.66 -6.81
N GLY A 110 -19.07 -16.78 -8.03
CA GLY A 110 -19.85 -16.80 -9.27
C GLY A 110 -20.61 -15.51 -9.61
N SER A 111 -20.42 -14.42 -8.85
CA SER A 111 -21.10 -13.15 -9.09
C SER A 111 -20.15 -12.10 -9.66
N ALA A 112 -20.66 -11.29 -10.59
CA ALA A 112 -20.03 -10.07 -11.07
C ALA A 112 -20.53 -8.81 -10.35
N PHE A 113 -21.56 -8.91 -9.50
CA PHE A 113 -22.12 -7.75 -8.81
C PHE A 113 -21.35 -7.43 -7.53
N PRO A 114 -20.84 -6.19 -7.39
CA PRO A 114 -20.09 -5.78 -6.22
C PRO A 114 -21.01 -5.64 -5.01
N GLU A 115 -20.47 -5.85 -3.80
CA GLU A 115 -21.25 -5.62 -2.58
C GLU A 115 -21.51 -4.11 -2.37
N PRO A 116 -22.70 -3.71 -1.86
CA PRO A 116 -23.04 -2.30 -1.70
C PRO A 116 -22.07 -1.48 -0.82
N ALA A 117 -21.32 -2.15 0.07
CA ALA A 117 -20.32 -1.52 0.93
C ALA A 117 -19.24 -0.75 0.15
N TYR A 118 -18.94 -1.15 -1.09
CA TYR A 118 -17.91 -0.54 -1.92
C TYR A 118 -18.39 0.71 -2.68
N ASN A 119 -19.70 0.98 -2.69
CA ASN A 119 -20.27 2.08 -3.48
C ASN A 119 -19.75 3.44 -3.02
N HIS A 120 -19.59 3.67 -1.71
CA HIS A 120 -19.26 5.00 -1.19
C HIS A 120 -17.88 5.51 -1.63
N TRP A 121 -16.83 4.69 -1.50
CA TRP A 121 -15.48 5.11 -1.88
C TRP A 121 -15.34 5.17 -3.41
N LEU A 122 -16.01 4.28 -4.15
CA LEU A 122 -16.07 4.34 -5.62
C LEU A 122 -16.78 5.59 -6.12
N ASP A 123 -17.84 6.04 -5.46
CA ASP A 123 -18.55 7.28 -5.83
C ASP A 123 -17.70 8.51 -5.53
N THR A 124 -17.00 8.48 -4.40
CA THR A 124 -16.06 9.54 -4.00
C THR A 124 -14.93 9.65 -5.02
N LEU A 125 -14.33 8.51 -5.39
CA LEU A 125 -13.31 8.42 -6.42
C LEU A 125 -13.84 8.86 -7.79
N GLY A 126 -15.02 8.37 -8.20
CA GLY A 126 -15.64 8.72 -9.47
C GLY A 126 -15.94 10.22 -9.60
N SER A 127 -16.42 10.85 -8.53
CA SER A 127 -16.67 12.30 -8.48
C SER A 127 -15.40 13.14 -8.66
N TYR A 128 -14.26 12.63 -8.18
CA TYR A 128 -12.97 13.26 -8.39
C TYR A 128 -12.46 13.05 -9.82
N LEU A 129 -12.54 11.81 -10.31
CA LEU A 129 -12.05 11.44 -11.65
C LEU A 129 -12.87 12.10 -12.78
N SER A 130 -14.16 12.37 -12.57
CA SER A 130 -14.99 13.06 -13.58
C SER A 130 -14.52 14.49 -13.88
N GLN A 131 -13.75 15.09 -12.96
CA GLN A 131 -13.15 16.42 -13.10
C GLN A 131 -11.71 16.37 -13.63
N ARG A 132 -11.16 15.16 -13.88
CA ARG A 132 -9.75 14.92 -14.22
C ARG A 132 -9.65 14.17 -15.53
N GLN A 133 -9.39 14.90 -16.61
CA GLN A 133 -9.19 14.31 -17.95
C GLN A 133 -7.76 13.81 -18.18
N ASP A 134 -6.86 14.13 -17.25
CA ASP A 134 -5.45 13.76 -17.22
C ASP A 134 -5.20 12.46 -16.46
N ILE A 135 -6.24 11.79 -15.94
CA ILE A 135 -6.10 10.53 -15.21
C ILE A 135 -6.76 9.41 -16.00
N ASP A 136 -5.95 8.41 -16.33
CA ASP A 136 -6.42 7.12 -16.84
C ASP A 136 -6.59 6.13 -15.67
N VAL A 137 -7.63 5.32 -15.76
CA VAL A 137 -8.02 4.30 -14.79
C VAL A 137 -7.87 2.93 -15.43
N VAL A 138 -7.05 2.08 -14.83
CA VAL A 138 -6.93 0.67 -15.19
C VAL A 138 -7.64 -0.15 -14.12
N ILE A 139 -8.58 -0.99 -14.55
CA ILE A 139 -9.42 -1.82 -13.70
C ILE A 139 -9.14 -3.28 -14.02
N GLU A 140 -8.64 -4.01 -13.04
CA GLU A 140 -8.22 -5.40 -13.18
C GLU A 140 -9.15 -6.31 -12.38
N GLY A 141 -9.82 -7.24 -13.05
CA GLY A 141 -10.71 -8.20 -12.42
C GLY A 141 -10.03 -9.54 -12.20
N HIS A 142 -10.30 -10.15 -11.05
CA HIS A 142 -9.75 -11.45 -10.66
C HIS A 142 -10.83 -12.40 -10.14
N THR A 143 -10.58 -13.70 -10.26
CA THR A 143 -11.37 -14.77 -9.64
C THR A 143 -10.52 -15.58 -8.67
N ASP A 144 -11.20 -16.40 -7.86
CA ASP A 144 -10.53 -17.52 -7.20
C ASP A 144 -10.41 -18.71 -8.17
N ASN A 145 -9.82 -19.81 -7.70
CA ASN A 145 -9.60 -21.01 -8.51
C ASN A 145 -10.79 -21.99 -8.58
N THR A 146 -12.00 -21.50 -8.35
CA THR A 146 -13.22 -22.33 -8.37
C THR A 146 -13.91 -22.16 -9.71
N GLY A 147 -13.95 -23.23 -10.50
CA GLY A 147 -14.51 -23.22 -11.85
C GLY A 147 -13.47 -23.59 -12.87
N SER A 148 -13.80 -23.43 -14.15
CA SER A 148 -12.84 -23.58 -15.24
C SER A 148 -12.48 -22.21 -15.81
N ASP A 149 -11.38 -22.12 -16.54
CA ASP A 149 -10.93 -20.89 -17.21
C ASP A 149 -12.03 -20.31 -18.12
N GLN A 150 -12.80 -21.16 -18.80
CA GLN A 150 -13.92 -20.73 -19.65
C GLN A 150 -15.02 -19.99 -18.88
N ILE A 151 -15.10 -20.17 -17.56
CA ILE A 151 -16.02 -19.45 -16.66
C ILE A 151 -15.29 -18.26 -16.02
N ASN A 152 -14.07 -18.47 -15.54
CA ASN A 152 -13.32 -17.49 -14.75
C ASN A 152 -12.82 -16.31 -15.59
N ASP A 153 -12.39 -16.54 -16.84
CA ASP A 153 -11.95 -15.50 -17.75
C ASP A 153 -13.06 -14.47 -18.03
N PRO A 154 -14.25 -14.86 -18.53
CA PRO A 154 -15.33 -13.89 -18.76
C PRO A 154 -15.88 -13.30 -17.45
N LEU A 155 -15.90 -14.05 -16.34
CA LEU A 155 -16.36 -13.54 -15.05
C LEU A 155 -15.45 -12.41 -14.52
N SER A 156 -14.14 -12.57 -14.62
CA SER A 156 -13.18 -11.55 -14.22
C SER A 156 -13.34 -10.26 -15.03
N GLU A 157 -13.54 -10.39 -16.35
CA GLU A 157 -13.79 -9.24 -17.24
C GLU A 157 -15.13 -8.57 -16.91
N GLN A 158 -16.18 -9.33 -16.60
CA GLN A 158 -17.47 -8.78 -16.18
C GLN A 158 -17.36 -7.98 -14.88
N ARG A 159 -16.61 -8.47 -13.88
CA ARG A 159 -16.37 -7.72 -12.63
C ARG A 159 -15.69 -6.38 -12.88
N ALA A 160 -14.66 -6.36 -13.73
CA ALA A 160 -14.01 -5.11 -14.11
C ALA A 160 -14.99 -4.14 -14.81
N LYS A 161 -15.87 -4.67 -15.66
CA LYS A 161 -16.92 -3.88 -16.34
C LYS A 161 -17.96 -3.31 -15.39
N GLU A 162 -18.35 -4.04 -14.34
CA GLU A 162 -19.30 -3.52 -13.33
C GLU A 162 -18.70 -2.35 -12.55
N VAL A 163 -17.42 -2.42 -12.18
CA VAL A 163 -16.72 -1.28 -11.55
C VAL A 163 -16.58 -0.12 -12.53
N LYS A 164 -16.26 -0.39 -13.81
CA LYS A 164 -16.26 0.64 -14.86
C LYS A 164 -17.62 1.33 -14.97
N ALA A 165 -18.72 0.57 -15.06
CA ALA A 165 -20.07 1.12 -15.14
C ALA A 165 -20.40 2.01 -13.94
N ARG A 166 -19.93 1.64 -12.74
CA ARG A 166 -20.07 2.48 -11.55
C ARG A 166 -19.33 3.82 -11.68
N LEU A 167 -18.11 3.83 -12.19
CA LEU A 167 -17.36 5.06 -12.42
C LEU A 167 -18.01 5.92 -13.52
N GLU A 168 -18.48 5.31 -14.61
CA GLU A 168 -19.22 5.99 -15.68
C GLU A 168 -20.52 6.61 -15.16
N SER A 169 -21.21 5.96 -14.22
CA SER A 169 -22.40 6.52 -13.56
C SER A 169 -22.10 7.77 -12.74
N ASN A 170 -20.84 7.95 -12.32
CA ASN A 170 -20.31 9.16 -11.68
C ASN A 170 -19.67 10.12 -12.71
N TYR A 171 -20.03 9.99 -13.99
CA TYR A 171 -19.61 10.86 -15.10
C TYR A 171 -18.12 10.79 -15.46
N VAL A 172 -17.42 9.72 -15.08
CA VAL A 172 -16.06 9.48 -15.55
C VAL A 172 -16.10 9.12 -17.05
N SER A 173 -15.22 9.74 -17.84
CA SER A 173 -15.14 9.48 -19.28
C SER A 173 -14.78 8.02 -19.55
N SER A 174 -15.58 7.32 -20.36
CA SER A 174 -15.29 5.93 -20.77
C SER A 174 -13.94 5.78 -21.47
N ARG A 175 -13.44 6.86 -22.10
CA ARG A 175 -12.13 6.88 -22.78
C ARG A 175 -10.96 6.81 -21.82
N SER A 176 -11.15 7.23 -20.57
CA SER A 176 -10.15 7.20 -19.50
C SER A 176 -10.23 5.91 -18.69
N ILE A 177 -11.11 4.95 -19.02
CA ILE A 177 -11.27 3.71 -18.26
C ILE A 177 -10.97 2.49 -19.12
N TYR A 178 -9.93 1.77 -18.72
CA TYR A 178 -9.46 0.53 -19.31
C TYR A 178 -9.78 -0.64 -18.38
N THR A 179 -10.33 -1.73 -18.92
CA THR A 179 -10.68 -2.94 -18.15
C THR A 179 -9.91 -4.15 -18.65
N ARG A 180 -9.54 -5.04 -17.73
CA ARG A 180 -8.96 -6.34 -18.05
C ARG A 180 -9.36 -7.41 -17.04
N GLY A 181 -9.85 -8.55 -17.54
CA GLY A 181 -9.99 -9.78 -16.76
C GLY A 181 -8.72 -10.62 -16.77
N PHE A 182 -8.29 -11.05 -15.58
CA PHE A 182 -7.15 -11.95 -15.36
C PHE A 182 -7.54 -13.37 -14.92
N GLY A 183 -8.83 -13.68 -14.82
CA GLY A 183 -9.28 -14.97 -14.31
C GLY A 183 -8.63 -15.32 -12.97
N GLU A 184 -8.16 -16.55 -12.84
CA GLU A 184 -7.47 -17.05 -11.65
C GLU A 184 -5.94 -16.95 -11.70
N TYR A 185 -5.37 -16.39 -12.79
CA TYR A 185 -3.94 -16.48 -13.09
C TYR A 185 -3.05 -15.59 -12.20
N VAL A 186 -3.62 -14.61 -11.50
CA VAL A 186 -2.89 -13.66 -10.64
C VAL A 186 -3.49 -13.64 -9.22
N PRO A 187 -3.27 -14.71 -8.42
CA PRO A 187 -3.79 -14.79 -7.06
C PRO A 187 -3.00 -13.87 -6.11
N ALA A 188 -3.70 -13.04 -5.33
CA ALA A 188 -3.07 -12.27 -4.24
C ALA A 188 -3.03 -13.07 -2.93
N CYS A 189 -3.94 -14.02 -2.76
CA CYS A 189 -4.09 -14.81 -1.56
C CYS A 189 -4.09 -16.32 -1.86
N ASN A 190 -3.86 -17.14 -0.84
CA ASN A 190 -3.85 -18.59 -0.97
C ASN A 190 -5.25 -19.17 -1.27
N ASN A 191 -5.42 -19.79 -2.43
CA ASN A 191 -6.66 -20.43 -2.87
C ASN A 191 -7.07 -21.69 -2.07
N ALA A 192 -6.22 -22.20 -1.17
CA ALA A 192 -6.55 -23.36 -0.34
C ALA A 192 -7.59 -23.07 0.75
N SER A 193 -7.74 -21.80 1.16
CA SER A 193 -8.66 -21.40 2.23
C SER A 193 -9.87 -20.64 1.68
N ALA A 194 -11.02 -20.74 2.38
CA ALA A 194 -12.22 -19.98 1.99
C ALA A 194 -11.98 -18.47 2.04
N GLN A 195 -11.21 -18.00 3.02
CA GLN A 195 -10.79 -16.61 3.20
C GLN A 195 -9.91 -16.15 2.04
N GLY A 196 -8.91 -16.95 1.65
CA GLY A 196 -8.03 -16.60 0.53
C GLY A 196 -8.75 -16.62 -0.82
N LYS A 197 -9.71 -17.53 -1.03
CA LYS A 197 -10.62 -17.45 -2.18
C LYS A 197 -11.43 -16.16 -2.18
N ALA A 198 -11.95 -15.73 -1.03
CA ALA A 198 -12.68 -14.46 -0.92
C ALA A 198 -11.80 -13.26 -1.26
N CYS A 199 -10.56 -13.23 -0.77
CA CYS A 199 -9.57 -12.22 -1.16
C CYS A 199 -9.30 -12.22 -2.68
N ASN A 200 -9.21 -13.40 -3.32
CA ASN A 200 -8.94 -13.47 -4.76
C ASN A 200 -10.11 -13.01 -5.65
N ARG A 201 -11.35 -13.07 -5.16
CA ARG A 201 -12.53 -12.52 -5.85
C ARG A 201 -12.60 -11.00 -5.70
N ARG A 202 -11.67 -10.32 -6.34
CA ARG A 202 -11.47 -8.87 -6.22
C ARG A 202 -11.37 -8.17 -7.56
N VAL A 203 -11.56 -6.86 -7.53
CA VAL A 203 -11.15 -5.93 -8.58
C VAL A 203 -10.15 -4.93 -7.98
N GLU A 204 -9.04 -4.74 -8.68
CA GLU A 204 -8.00 -3.77 -8.35
C GLU A 204 -8.09 -2.56 -9.30
N LEU A 205 -7.72 -1.38 -8.80
CA LEU A 205 -7.69 -0.17 -9.59
C LEU A 205 -6.29 0.46 -9.54
N MET A 206 -5.82 0.89 -10.69
CA MET A 206 -4.60 1.68 -10.84
C MET A 206 -4.93 2.98 -11.58
N LEU A 207 -4.37 4.08 -11.09
CA LEU A 207 -4.54 5.41 -11.64
C LEU A 207 -3.22 5.88 -12.24
N ILE A 208 -3.27 6.38 -13.47
CA ILE A 208 -2.09 6.84 -14.21
C ILE A 208 -2.35 8.30 -14.58
N VAL A 209 -1.50 9.20 -14.08
CA VAL A 209 -1.57 10.62 -14.44
C VAL A 209 -0.78 10.85 -15.73
N ALA A 210 -1.50 11.09 -16.82
CA ALA A 210 -0.94 11.52 -18.10
C ALA A 210 -0.44 12.97 -17.98
N LYS A 211 0.75 13.23 -18.52
CA LYS A 211 1.36 14.57 -18.56
C LYS A 211 1.07 15.29 -19.86
#